data_AF-A0A076MUK9-F1
#
_entry.id   AF-A0A076MUK9-F1
#
_cell.length_a   1.000
_cell.length_b   1.000
_cell.length_c   1.000
_cell.angle_alpha   90.00
_cell.angle_beta   90.00
_cell.angle_gamma   90.00
#
_symmetry.space_group_name_H-M   'P 1'
#
loop_
_entity.id
_entity.type
_entity.pdbx_description
1 polymer ?
#
loop_
_entity_poly.entity_id
_entity_poly.type
_entity_poly.pdbx_seq_one_letter_code
_entity_poly.pdbx_strand_id
1 'polypeptide(L)'
;MNRRREALRSWEDVWSAAFAARGHRVVIEVEPAVEPLPTALWHWWITFRTGDAELDAIAAPQPEALAFEDARGRFEEVIPLGEVADHVLRRLTDDLR
;
A
#
# COMPACT_ATOMS: atom_id res chain seq x y z
N MET A 1 5.30 11.38 20.52
CA MET A 1 5.10 10.37 19.46
C MET A 1 4.30 11.03 18.34
N ASN A 2 4.76 10.95 17.09
CA ASN A 2 4.18 11.72 15.97
C ASN A 2 2.94 10.97 15.45
N ARG A 3 1.71 11.50 15.64
CA ARG A 3 0.42 10.81 15.31
C ARG A 3 0.38 10.18 13.91
N ARG A 4 1.14 10.75 12.96
CA ARG A 4 1.30 10.21 11.60
C ARG A 4 1.93 8.81 11.59
N ARG A 5 2.94 8.54 12.43
CA ARG A 5 3.57 7.21 12.52
C ARG A 5 2.67 6.15 13.16
N GLU A 6 1.76 6.56 14.06
CA GLU A 6 0.80 5.65 14.69
C GLU A 6 -0.27 5.19 13.70
N ALA A 7 -0.76 6.10 12.85
CA ALA A 7 -1.69 5.76 11.78
C ALA A 7 -1.09 4.78 10.76
N LEU A 8 0.18 4.92 10.41
CA LEU A 8 0.86 4.03 9.45
C LEU A 8 1.07 2.62 9.99
N ARG A 9 1.51 2.50 11.25
CA ARG A 9 1.62 1.18 11.91
C ARG A 9 0.28 0.46 11.97
N SER A 10 -0.81 1.22 12.16
CA SER A 10 -2.15 0.64 12.12
C SER A 10 -2.50 0.03 10.76
N TRP A 11 -1.96 0.52 9.64
CA TRP A 11 -2.23 -0.07 8.32
C TRP A 11 -1.42 -1.34 8.07
N GLU A 12 -0.14 -1.33 8.46
CA GLU A 12 0.71 -2.53 8.40
C GLU A 12 0.06 -3.68 9.18
N ASP A 13 -0.40 -3.44 10.40
CA ASP A 13 -1.06 -4.45 11.23
C ASP A 13 -2.38 -4.95 10.62
N VAL A 14 -3.24 -4.03 10.16
CA VAL A 14 -4.55 -4.35 9.58
C VAL A 14 -4.41 -5.20 8.32
N TRP A 15 -3.56 -4.78 7.38
CA TRP A 15 -3.40 -5.50 6.13
C TRP A 15 -2.62 -6.79 6.32
N SER A 16 -1.59 -6.82 7.17
CA SER A 16 -0.90 -8.07 7.52
C SER A 16 -1.86 -9.12 8.08
N ALA A 17 -2.77 -8.72 8.96
CA ALA A 17 -3.82 -9.62 9.47
C ALA A 17 -4.79 -10.06 8.37
N ALA A 18 -5.20 -9.14 7.48
CA ALA A 18 -6.08 -9.46 6.35
C ALA A 18 -5.45 -10.45 5.35
N PHE A 19 -4.16 -10.31 5.06
CA PHE A 19 -3.41 -11.24 4.22
C PHE A 19 -3.24 -12.61 4.89
N ALA A 20 -2.87 -12.62 6.17
CA ALA A 20 -2.71 -13.86 6.95
C ALA A 20 -4.02 -14.64 7.05
N ALA A 21 -5.16 -13.96 7.24
CA ALA A 21 -6.49 -14.58 7.28
C ALA A 21 -6.86 -15.28 5.95
N ARG A 22 -6.24 -14.87 4.83
CA ARG A 22 -6.41 -15.48 3.51
C ARG A 22 -5.31 -16.50 3.17
N GLY A 23 -4.40 -16.79 4.11
CA GLY A 23 -3.31 -17.76 3.93
C GLY A 23 -2.11 -17.22 3.17
N HIS A 24 -2.00 -15.89 3.01
CA HIS A 24 -0.90 -15.25 2.29
C HIS A 24 0.06 -14.54 3.25
N ARG A 25 1.34 -14.56 2.90
CA ARG A 25 2.36 -13.72 3.54
C ARG A 25 2.77 -12.62 2.58
N VAL A 26 2.40 -11.39 2.92
CA VAL A 26 2.77 -10.18 2.19
C VAL A 26 3.60 -9.31 3.13
N VAL A 27 4.76 -8.87 2.67
CA VAL A 27 5.57 -7.87 3.38
C VAL A 27 5.06 -6.49 2.96
N ILE A 28 4.86 -5.62 3.94
CA ILE A 28 4.38 -4.24 3.73
C ILE A 28 5.45 -3.31 4.25
N GLU A 29 5.92 -2.41 3.40
CA GLU A 29 6.85 -1.36 3.78
C GLU A 29 6.23 0.01 3.49
N VAL A 30 6.34 0.91 4.47
CA VAL A 30 5.73 2.24 4.39
C VAL A 30 6.80 3.31 4.64
N GLU A 31 7.05 4.12 3.62
CA GLU A 31 8.05 5.17 3.63
C GLU A 31 7.42 6.54 3.38
N PRO A 32 7.98 7.64 3.91
CA PRO A 32 7.57 8.96 3.46
C PRO A 32 7.91 9.12 1.97
N ALA A 33 6.94 9.53 1.16
CA ALA A 33 7.21 9.88 -0.24
C ALA A 33 8.16 11.09 -0.24
N VAL A 34 9.44 10.87 -0.56
CA VAL A 34 10.57 11.84 -0.65
C VAL A 34 10.27 13.21 -0.03
N GLU A 35 10.69 13.43 1.23
CA GLU A 35 10.50 14.66 2.03
C GLU A 35 9.33 15.53 1.54
N PRO A 36 8.08 15.16 1.83
CA PRO A 36 6.95 15.76 1.17
C PRO A 36 6.95 17.26 1.49
N LEU A 37 7.09 18.08 0.44
CA LEU A 37 6.80 19.50 0.53
C LEU A 37 5.41 19.64 1.19
N PRO A 38 5.15 20.69 2.00
CA PRO A 38 3.86 20.86 2.66
C PRO A 38 2.63 20.84 1.71
N THR A 39 2.87 21.00 0.41
CA THR A 39 1.88 20.99 -0.68
C THR A 39 1.81 19.68 -1.47
N ALA A 40 2.61 18.67 -1.11
CA ALA A 40 2.59 17.39 -1.80
C ALA A 40 1.22 16.72 -1.59
N LEU A 41 0.60 16.24 -2.67
CA LEU A 41 -0.68 15.53 -2.60
C LEU A 41 -0.50 14.10 -2.06
N TRP A 42 0.72 13.57 -2.17
CA TRP A 42 1.10 12.22 -1.79
C TRP A 42 2.21 12.28 -0.75
N HIS A 43 1.98 11.67 0.40
CA HIS A 43 2.84 11.77 1.58
C HIS A 43 3.55 10.46 1.91
N TRP A 44 3.02 9.34 1.43
CA TRP A 44 3.49 8.01 1.78
C TRP A 44 3.66 7.17 0.53
N TRP A 45 4.78 6.46 0.45
CA TRP A 45 5.04 5.35 -0.44
C TRP A 45 4.77 4.05 0.33
N ILE A 46 4.08 3.11 -0.30
CA ILE A 46 3.73 1.82 0.28
C ILE A 46 4.11 0.74 -0.73
N THR A 47 4.93 -0.21 -0.30
CA THR A 47 5.34 -1.34 -1.12
C THR A 47 4.78 -2.63 -0.53
N PHE A 48 4.10 -3.41 -1.38
CA PHE A 48 3.60 -4.74 -1.05
C PHE A 48 4.42 -5.80 -1.77
N ARG A 49 4.90 -6.81 -1.04
CA ARG A 49 5.76 -7.86 -1.62
C ARG A 49 5.35 -9.28 -1.26
N THR A 50 5.40 -10.19 -2.23
CA THR A 50 5.30 -11.64 -2.00
C THR A 50 6.23 -12.39 -2.95
N GLY A 51 7.18 -13.16 -2.40
CA GLY A 51 8.25 -13.76 -3.21
C GLY A 51 9.03 -12.68 -3.96
N ASP A 52 9.07 -12.80 -5.29
CA ASP A 52 9.72 -11.85 -6.21
C ASP A 52 8.74 -10.82 -6.81
N ALA A 53 7.44 -10.89 -6.47
CA ALA A 53 6.43 -9.95 -6.95
C ALA A 53 6.33 -8.75 -6.01
N GLU A 54 6.25 -7.56 -6.60
CA GLU A 54 6.15 -6.27 -5.93
C GLU A 54 5.02 -5.44 -6.53
N LEU A 55 4.31 -4.71 -5.67
CA LEU A 55 3.29 -3.76 -6.07
C LEU A 55 3.40 -2.51 -5.21
N ASP A 56 3.57 -1.37 -5.86
CA ASP A 56 3.70 -0.09 -5.19
C ASP A 56 2.39 0.71 -5.18
N ALA A 57 2.25 1.53 -4.14
CA ALA A 57 1.15 2.44 -3.96
C ALA A 57 1.58 3.73 -3.27
N ILE A 58 0.81 4.79 -3.47
CA ILE A 58 0.97 6.07 -2.79
C ILE A 58 -0.30 6.47 -2.03
N ALA A 59 -0.11 7.18 -0.93
CA ALA A 59 -1.22 7.64 -0.09
C ALA A 59 -1.10 9.13 0.26
N ALA A 60 -2.27 9.78 0.33
CA ALA A 60 -2.42 11.14 0.86
C ALA A 60 -2.19 11.16 2.40
N PRO A 61 -2.13 12.34 3.05
CA PRO A 61 -1.91 12.44 4.51
C PRO A 61 -2.97 11.76 5.38
N GLN A 62 -4.22 11.77 4.92
CA GLN A 62 -5.40 11.17 5.57
C GLN A 62 -6.16 10.41 4.47
N PRO A 63 -5.64 9.28 4.00
CA PRO A 63 -6.18 8.62 2.84
C PRO A 63 -7.43 7.82 3.21
N GLU A 64 -8.44 7.91 2.37
CA GLU A 64 -9.57 6.96 2.33
C GLU A 64 -9.32 5.86 1.29
N ALA A 65 -8.28 6.03 0.47
CA ALA A 65 -7.87 5.13 -0.60
C ALA A 65 -6.36 5.24 -0.86
N LEU A 66 -5.80 4.20 -1.49
CA LEU A 66 -4.44 4.20 -2.05
C LEU A 66 -4.52 4.33 -3.57
N ALA A 67 -3.56 5.01 -4.18
CA ALA A 67 -3.36 4.93 -5.62
C ALA A 67 -2.25 3.91 -5.91
N PHE A 68 -2.50 2.92 -6.76
CA PHE A 68 -1.58 1.84 -7.11
C PHE A 68 -0.89 2.08 -8.44
N GLU A 69 0.36 1.61 -8.56
CA GLU A 69 1.15 1.70 -9.79
C GLU A 69 0.59 0.76 -10.88
N ASP A 70 0.33 1.34 -12.06
CA ASP A 70 -0.04 0.60 -13.27
C ASP A 70 1.19 0.07 -14.01
N ALA A 71 0.99 -0.76 -15.04
CA ALA A 71 2.07 -1.32 -15.85
C ALA A 71 2.91 -0.28 -16.63
N ARG A 72 2.54 1.01 -16.58
CA ARG A 72 3.25 2.13 -17.21
C ARG A 72 3.99 2.98 -16.17
N GLY A 73 4.00 2.57 -14.90
CA GLY A 73 4.63 3.29 -13.81
C GLY A 73 3.83 4.48 -13.28
N ARG A 74 2.50 4.46 -13.41
CA ARG A 74 1.63 5.57 -13.00
C ARG A 74 0.64 5.15 -11.93
N PHE A 75 0.42 6.04 -10.97
CA PHE A 75 -0.47 5.83 -9.84
C PHE A 75 -1.89 6.31 -10.16
N GLU A 76 -2.57 5.62 -11.07
CA GLU A 76 -3.92 5.99 -11.55
C GLU A 76 -5.03 5.10 -10.97
N GLU A 77 -4.72 3.90 -10.47
CA GLU A 77 -5.72 2.98 -9.93
C GLU A 77 -5.99 3.25 -8.44
N VAL A 78 -7.11 3.91 -8.13
CA VAL A 78 -7.46 4.31 -6.77
C VAL A 78 -8.35 3.27 -6.09
N ILE A 79 -7.86 2.68 -5.00
CA ILE A 79 -8.51 1.57 -4.28
C ILE A 79 -8.83 1.99 -2.83
N PRO A 80 -10.09 1.89 -2.40
CA PRO A 80 -10.47 2.16 -1.00
C PRO A 80 -9.69 1.29 0.00
N LEU A 81 -9.37 1.83 1.18
CA LEU A 81 -8.55 1.10 2.18
C LEU A 81 -9.11 -0.28 2.56
N GLY A 82 -10.45 -0.44 2.54
CA GLY A 82 -11.13 -1.70 2.83
C GLY A 82 -10.98 -2.77 1.74
N GLU A 83 -10.62 -2.38 0.52
CA GLU A 83 -10.47 -3.26 -0.64
C GLU A 83 -9.00 -3.56 -0.98
N VAL A 84 -8.06 -2.85 -0.35
CA VAL A 84 -6.61 -2.97 -0.60
C VAL A 84 -6.13 -4.41 -0.50
N ALA A 85 -6.55 -5.17 0.53
CA ALA A 85 -6.07 -6.53 0.72
C ALA A 85 -6.46 -7.46 -0.45
N ASP A 86 -7.70 -7.36 -0.92
CA ASP A 86 -8.19 -8.17 -2.03
C ASP A 86 -7.55 -7.74 -3.36
N HIS A 87 -7.38 -6.42 -3.55
CA HIS A 87 -6.70 -5.86 -4.72
C HIS A 87 -5.23 -6.35 -4.83
N VAL A 88 -4.46 -6.21 -3.74
CA VAL A 88 -3.04 -6.61 -3.68
C VAL A 88 -2.89 -8.09 -3.96
N LEU A 89 -3.71 -8.94 -3.34
CA LEU A 89 -3.64 -10.39 -3.57
C LEU A 89 -3.96 -10.75 -5.01
N ARG A 90 -4.97 -10.13 -5.62
CA ARG A 90 -5.28 -10.36 -7.03
C ARG A 90 -4.08 -10.02 -7.92
N ARG A 91 -3.49 -8.84 -7.76
CA ARG A 91 -2.35 -8.39 -8.58
C ARG A 91 -1.11 -9.27 -8.39
N LEU A 92 -0.73 -9.55 -7.14
CA LEU A 92 0.47 -10.34 -6.86
C LEU A 92 0.32 -11.84 -7.19
N THR A 93 -0.91 -12.36 -7.31
CA THR A 93 -1.14 -13.77 -7.69
C THR A 93 -1.42 -13.96 -9.17
N ASP A 94 -1.97 -12.95 -9.85
CA ASP A 94 -2.15 -12.98 -11.31
C ASP A 94 -0.80 -12.98 -12.05
N ASP A 95 0.24 -12.36 -11.48
CA ASP A 95 1.61 -12.34 -12.05
C ASP A 95 2.36 -13.70 -11.91
N LEU A 96 1.79 -14.68 -11.20
CA LEU A 96 2.35 -16.03 -11.05
C LEU A 96 1.79 -17.06 -12.05
N ARG A 97 0.98 -16.63 -13.02
CA ARG A 97 0.40 -17.48 -14.09
C ARG A 97 1.07 -17.26 -15.44
#